data_AF-A0A164P7H4-F1
#
_entry.id   AF-A0A164P7H4-F1
#
_cell.length_a   1.000
_cell.length_b   1.000
_cell.length_c   1.000
_cell.angle_alpha   90.00
_cell.angle_beta   90.00
_cell.angle_gamma   90.00
#
_symmetry.space_group_name_H-M   'P 1'
#
loop_
_entity.id
_entity.type
_entity.pdbx_description
1 polymer ?
#
loop_
_entity_poly.entity_id
_entity_poly.type
_entity_poly.pdbx_seq_one_letter_code
_entity_poly.pdbx_strand_id
1 'polypeptide(L)'
;MVCFKKPGFQKLMSSLAPNLKLRSRTFFTKLLEEKFSERQLQPKEAFFDCSDAATTIDAWTARRRSYLGQTIHRYDKNILKRKSACLAARRIIGHHTYNVSAKLIESIHGEYHVKDMKIYNSSKTKRKRTCCTSISGNIK
;
A
#
# COMPACT_ATOMS: atom_id res chain seq x y z
N MET A 1 10.19 13.24 -3.55
CA MET A 1 11.15 13.01 -4.65
C MET A 1 12.11 14.19 -4.77
N VAL A 2 13.27 14.13 -4.12
CA VAL A 2 14.20 15.28 -3.97
C VAL A 2 15.44 15.17 -4.88
N CYS A 3 15.66 14.00 -5.49
CA CYS A 3 16.87 13.68 -6.25
C CYS A 3 17.10 14.58 -7.48
N PHE A 4 16.02 14.95 -8.19
CA PHE A 4 16.09 15.73 -9.44
C PHE A 4 16.72 17.13 -9.32
N LYS A 5 16.74 17.70 -8.11
CA LYS A 5 17.37 18.99 -7.82
C LYS A 5 18.84 18.86 -7.40
N LYS A 6 19.35 17.64 -7.23
CA LYS A 6 20.73 17.43 -6.76
C LYS A 6 21.71 17.62 -7.92
N PRO A 7 22.76 18.44 -7.77
CA PRO A 7 23.73 18.70 -8.84
C PRO A 7 24.37 17.43 -9.38
N GLY A 8 24.72 16.48 -8.49
CA GLY A 8 25.30 15.19 -8.90
C GLY A 8 24.37 14.36 -9.79
N PHE A 9 23.06 14.36 -9.51
CA PHE A 9 22.08 13.67 -10.35
C PHE A 9 21.93 14.36 -11.71
N GLN A 10 21.93 15.69 -11.75
CA GLN A 10 21.87 16.45 -13.00
C GLN A 10 23.09 16.19 -13.89
N LYS A 11 24.29 16.19 -13.29
CA LYS A 11 25.55 15.87 -13.99
C LYS A 11 25.56 14.44 -14.54
N LEU A 12 25.06 13.48 -13.76
CA LEU A 12 24.91 12.10 -14.21
C LEU A 12 23.97 12.02 -15.42
N MET A 13 22.79 12.65 -15.34
CA MET A 13 21.79 12.60 -16.40
C MET A 13 22.24 13.32 -17.66
N SER A 14 22.96 14.44 -17.55
CA SER A 14 23.54 15.11 -18.72
C SER A 14 24.62 14.26 -19.41
N SER A 15 25.34 13.42 -18.65
CA SER A 15 26.33 12.50 -19.21
C SER A 15 25.69 11.28 -19.89
N LEU A 16 24.64 10.71 -19.29
CA LEU A 16 24.00 9.49 -19.79
C LEU A 16 23.03 9.76 -20.94
N ALA A 17 22.30 10.88 -20.87
CA ALA A 17 21.26 11.22 -21.83
C ALA A 17 21.24 12.75 -22.05
N PRO A 18 22.18 13.29 -22.85
CA PRO A 18 22.34 14.74 -23.02
C PRO A 18 21.10 15.44 -23.61
N ASN A 19 20.29 14.71 -24.39
CA ASN A 19 19.06 15.23 -24.99
C ASN A 19 17.85 15.16 -24.04
N LEU A 20 17.97 14.54 -22.87
CA LEU A 20 16.88 14.40 -21.92
C LEU A 20 16.70 15.68 -21.09
N LYS A 21 15.61 16.40 -21.34
CA LYS A 21 15.22 17.54 -20.50
C LYS A 21 14.60 17.05 -19.19
N LEU A 22 15.36 17.16 -18.09
CA LEU A 22 14.86 16.83 -16.75
C LEU A 22 13.66 17.73 -16.38
N ARG A 23 12.53 17.08 -16.08
CA ARG A 23 11.32 17.78 -15.63
C ARG A 23 11.40 18.16 -14.15
N SER A 24 10.55 19.10 -13.76
CA SER A 24 10.51 19.62 -12.39
C SER A 24 10.01 18.55 -11.40
N ARG A 25 10.31 18.77 -10.12
CA ARG A 25 9.73 17.96 -9.03
C ARG A 25 8.20 17.95 -9.10
N THR A 26 7.57 19.10 -9.36
CA THR A 26 6.10 19.24 -9.38
C THR A 26 5.48 18.41 -10.49
N PHE A 27 6.10 18.39 -11.67
CA PHE A 27 5.66 17.55 -12.79
C PHE A 27 5.56 16.08 -12.38
N PHE A 28 6.63 15.53 -11.81
CA PHE A 28 6.62 14.13 -11.42
C PHE A 28 5.76 13.83 -10.18
N THR A 29 5.58 14.79 -9.26
CA THR A 29 4.63 14.61 -8.16
C THR A 29 3.21 14.44 -8.71
N LYS A 30 2.79 15.31 -9.64
CA LYS A 30 1.49 15.17 -10.32
C LYS A 30 1.39 13.85 -11.09
N LEU A 31 2.41 13.51 -11.87
CA LEU A 31 2.44 12.26 -12.62
C LEU A 31 2.33 11.03 -11.68
N LEU A 32 2.98 11.05 -10.53
CA LEU A 32 2.87 9.99 -9.53
C LEU A 32 1.46 9.90 -8.95
N GLU A 33 0.82 11.02 -8.66
CA GLU A 33 -0.55 11.07 -8.14
C GLU A 33 -1.57 10.57 -9.18
N GLU A 34 -1.42 10.97 -10.44
CA GLU A 34 -2.21 10.48 -11.58
C GLU A 34 -2.03 8.97 -11.75
N LYS A 35 -0.78 8.50 -11.85
CA LYS A 35 -0.47 7.07 -12.03
C LYS A 35 -0.91 6.24 -10.82
N PHE A 36 -0.82 6.79 -9.62
CA PHE A 36 -1.34 6.14 -8.42
C PHE A 36 -2.85 6.00 -8.50
N SER A 37 -3.57 7.06 -8.88
CA SER A 37 -5.03 7.03 -9.04
C SER A 37 -5.48 6.04 -10.10
N GLU A 38 -4.82 6.01 -11.26
CA GLU A 38 -5.03 5.00 -12.31
C GLU A 38 -4.82 3.57 -11.75
N ARG A 39 -3.71 3.35 -11.03
CA ARG A 39 -3.35 2.03 -10.48
C ARG A 39 -4.26 1.60 -9.34
N GLN A 40 -4.93 2.53 -8.66
CA GLN A 40 -5.90 2.18 -7.62
C GLN A 40 -7.18 1.53 -8.19
N LEU A 41 -7.52 1.80 -9.45
CA LEU A 41 -8.70 1.20 -10.09
C LEU A 41 -8.53 -0.31 -10.31
N GLN A 42 -7.32 -0.75 -10.70
CA GLN A 42 -7.05 -2.15 -11.02
C GLN A 42 -7.33 -3.12 -9.85
N PRO A 43 -6.86 -2.87 -8.60
CA PRO A 43 -7.25 -3.71 -7.47
C PRO A 43 -8.75 -3.69 -7.20
N LYS A 44 -9.41 -2.53 -7.29
CA LYS A 44 -10.86 -2.40 -7.00
C LYS A 44 -11.69 -3.27 -7.93
N GLU A 45 -11.41 -3.23 -9.23
CA GLU A 45 -12.05 -4.10 -10.22
C GLU A 45 -11.74 -5.58 -9.93
N ALA A 46 -10.48 -5.89 -9.63
CA ALA A 46 -10.05 -7.26 -9.37
C ALA A 46 -10.61 -7.87 -8.06
N PHE A 47 -11.16 -7.05 -7.16
CA PHE A 47 -11.80 -7.51 -5.92
C PHE A 47 -13.31 -7.72 -6.05
N PHE A 48 -13.95 -7.19 -7.09
CA PHE A 48 -15.39 -7.36 -7.30
C PHE A 48 -15.80 -8.84 -7.39
N ASP A 49 -14.99 -9.66 -8.07
CA ASP A 49 -15.24 -11.10 -8.25
C ASP A 49 -14.52 -11.99 -7.22
N CYS A 50 -13.96 -11.42 -6.15
CA CYS A 50 -13.15 -12.15 -5.19
C CYS A 50 -13.95 -12.52 -3.93
N SER A 51 -14.03 -13.82 -3.61
CA SER A 51 -14.71 -14.30 -2.39
C SER A 51 -13.82 -14.29 -1.15
N ASP A 52 -12.53 -14.55 -1.34
CA ASP A 52 -11.57 -14.77 -0.26
C ASP A 52 -10.22 -14.14 -0.60
N ALA A 53 -9.65 -13.40 0.36
CA ALA A 53 -8.26 -12.97 0.29
C ALA A 53 -7.60 -12.92 1.66
N ALA A 54 -6.28 -12.83 1.66
CA ALA A 54 -5.50 -12.58 2.86
C ALA A 54 -4.86 -11.20 2.78
N THR A 55 -4.89 -10.42 3.86
CA THR A 55 -4.06 -9.22 3.96
C THR A 55 -2.90 -9.44 4.91
N THR A 56 -1.75 -8.90 4.54
CA THR A 56 -0.56 -8.80 5.39
C THR A 56 -0.40 -7.34 5.79
N ILE A 57 -0.29 -7.11 7.09
CA ILE A 57 -0.16 -5.79 7.69
C ILE A 57 1.20 -5.72 8.38
N ASP A 58 2.03 -4.81 7.88
CA ASP A 58 3.35 -4.53 8.43
C ASP A 58 3.35 -3.13 9.05
N ALA A 59 3.77 -3.03 10.31
CA ALA A 59 3.95 -1.76 10.99
C ALA A 59 5.43 -1.51 11.29
N TRP A 60 5.92 -0.30 11.00
CA TRP A 60 7.31 0.06 11.26
C TRP A 60 7.45 1.51 11.71
N THR A 61 8.56 1.79 12.38
CA THR A 61 8.96 3.13 12.82
C THR A 61 10.20 3.56 12.07
N ALA A 62 10.18 4.75 11.47
CA ALA A 62 11.33 5.36 10.81
C ALA A 62 11.35 6.87 11.10
N ARG A 63 12.52 7.41 11.47
CA ARG A 63 12.72 8.85 11.73
C ARG A 63 11.64 9.47 12.65
N ARG A 64 11.40 8.86 13.82
CA ARG A 64 10.39 9.28 14.82
C ARG A 64 8.95 9.33 14.30
N ARG A 65 8.67 8.63 13.21
CA ARG A 65 7.34 8.48 12.63
C ARG A 65 7.06 7.01 12.45
N SER A 66 5.79 6.66 12.51
CA SER A 66 5.39 5.28 12.36
C SER A 66 4.42 5.13 11.21
N TYR A 67 4.41 3.93 10.65
CA TYR A 67 3.77 3.63 9.39
C TYR A 67 3.11 2.26 9.45
N LEU A 68 2.04 2.13 8.69
CA LEU A 68 1.31 0.89 8.45
C LEU A 68 1.26 0.65 6.94
N GLY A 69 1.86 -0.45 6.53
CA GLY A 69 1.76 -0.99 5.19
C GLY A 69 0.74 -2.13 5.18
N GLN A 70 -0.11 -2.16 4.16
CA GLN A 70 -1.05 -3.26 3.97
C GLN A 70 -0.94 -3.77 2.54
N THR A 71 -0.76 -5.08 2.40
CA THR A 71 -0.77 -5.79 1.12
C THR A 71 -1.86 -6.84 1.15
N ILE A 72 -2.63 -6.95 0.07
CA ILE A 72 -3.64 -8.00 -0.09
C ILE A 72 -3.15 -9.05 -1.08
N HIS A 73 -3.46 -10.30 -0.78
CA HIS A 73 -3.12 -11.49 -1.54
C HIS A 73 -4.42 -12.21 -1.88
N ARG A 74 -4.75 -12.26 -3.18
CA ARG A 74 -5.91 -12.99 -3.69
C ARG A 74 -5.45 -14.18 -4.51
N TYR A 75 -6.28 -15.21 -4.58
CA TYR A 75 -6.10 -16.30 -5.54
C TYR A 75 -6.88 -15.97 -6.81
N ASP A 76 -6.18 -15.96 -7.96
CA ASP A 76 -6.82 -15.77 -9.25
C ASP A 76 -7.23 -17.13 -9.81
N LYS A 77 -8.54 -17.40 -9.89
CA LYS A 77 -9.08 -18.68 -10.36
C LYS A 77 -8.82 -18.92 -11.86
N ASN A 78 -8.74 -17.85 -12.66
CA ASN A 78 -8.56 -17.96 -14.11
C ASN A 78 -7.13 -18.34 -14.47
N ILE A 79 -6.15 -17.80 -13.73
CA ILE A 79 -4.71 -17.99 -14.01
C ILE A 79 -4.10 -19.03 -13.05
N LEU A 80 -4.87 -19.50 -12.05
CA LEU A 80 -4.44 -20.40 -10.98
C LEU A 80 -3.19 -19.90 -10.24
N LYS A 81 -3.06 -18.58 -10.07
CA LYS A 81 -1.89 -17.94 -9.45
C LYS A 81 -2.30 -16.98 -8.34
N ARG A 82 -1.49 -16.94 -7.28
CA ARG A 82 -1.60 -15.91 -6.24
C ARG A 82 -1.21 -14.56 -6.82
N LYS A 83 -2.11 -13.59 -6.73
CA LYS A 83 -1.88 -12.19 -7.07
C LYS A 83 -1.77 -11.37 -5.79
N SER A 84 -0.88 -10.39 -5.78
CA SER A 84 -0.66 -9.51 -4.62
C SER A 84 -0.75 -8.06 -5.05
N ALA A 85 -1.36 -7.22 -4.22
CA ALA A 85 -1.48 -5.79 -4.46
C ALA A 85 -1.23 -5.02 -3.16
N CYS A 86 -0.47 -3.92 -3.24
CA CYS A 86 -0.30 -3.01 -2.13
C CYS A 86 -1.57 -2.15 -2.01
N LEU A 87 -2.23 -2.19 -0.86
CA LEU A 87 -3.40 -1.35 -0.58
C LEU A 87 -2.98 0.01 0.00
N ALA A 88 -1.99 0.01 0.90
CA ALA A 88 -1.62 1.23 1.58
C ALA A 88 -0.20 1.20 2.14
N ALA A 89 0.40 2.39 2.22
CA ALA A 89 1.57 2.68 3.04
C ALA A 89 1.32 4.02 3.76
N ARG A 90 0.62 3.98 4.89
CA ARG A 90 0.11 5.16 5.60
C ARG A 90 0.89 5.46 6.85
N ARG A 91 0.90 6.72 7.25
CA ARG A 91 1.45 7.12 8.54
C ARG A 91 0.44 6.82 9.64
N ILE A 92 0.90 6.21 10.73
CA ILE A 92 0.16 6.11 11.99
C ILE A 92 0.34 7.43 12.74
N ILE A 93 -0.76 8.12 13.03
CA ILE A 93 -0.76 9.41 13.73
C ILE A 93 -1.27 9.19 15.15
N GLY A 94 -0.55 9.74 16.13
CA GLY A 94 -0.89 9.61 17.55
C GLY A 94 -0.27 8.38 18.22
N HIS A 95 -0.88 7.94 19.32
CA HIS A 95 -0.42 6.79 20.08
C HIS A 95 -0.64 5.47 19.35
N HIS A 96 0.30 4.55 19.50
CA HIS A 96 0.28 3.19 18.98
C HIS A 96 -0.69 2.28 19.72
N THR A 97 -1.97 2.66 19.73
CA THR A 97 -3.03 1.83 20.31
C THR A 97 -3.63 0.91 19.26
N TYR A 98 -4.19 -0.20 19.71
CA TYR A 98 -4.95 -1.11 18.86
C TYR A 98 -6.06 -0.37 18.08
N ASN A 99 -6.79 0.51 18.76
CA ASN A 99 -7.89 1.28 18.16
C ASN A 99 -7.45 2.18 17.00
N VAL A 100 -6.29 2.83 17.10
CA VAL A 100 -5.76 3.67 16.01
C VAL A 100 -5.41 2.82 14.80
N SER A 101 -4.77 1.67 15.00
CA SER A 101 -4.44 0.74 13.91
C SER A 101 -5.70 0.14 13.28
N ALA A 102 -6.68 -0.29 14.09
CA ALA A 102 -7.94 -0.85 13.60
C ALA A 102 -8.72 0.15 12.74
N LYS A 103 -8.86 1.40 13.19
CA LYS A 103 -9.48 2.48 12.40
C LYS A 103 -8.75 2.73 11.08
N LEU A 104 -7.41 2.67 11.08
CA LEU A 104 -6.63 2.85 9.88
C LEU A 104 -6.84 1.70 8.89
N ILE A 105 -6.87 0.46 9.37
CA ILE A 105 -7.14 -0.74 8.56
C ILE A 105 -8.56 -0.69 7.98
N GLU A 106 -9.55 -0.34 8.80
CA GLU A 106 -10.95 -0.21 8.37
C GLU A 106 -11.11 0.88 7.31
N SER A 107 -10.43 2.02 7.48
CA SER A 107 -10.38 3.07 6.46
C SER A 107 -9.81 2.56 5.15
N ILE A 108 -8.71 1.79 5.17
CA ILE A 108 -8.13 1.21 3.96
C ILE A 108 -9.10 0.21 3.31
N HIS A 109 -9.72 -0.68 4.08
CA HIS A 109 -10.70 -1.63 3.55
C HIS A 109 -11.91 -0.93 2.90
N GLY A 110 -12.37 0.18 3.50
CA GLY A 110 -13.47 0.98 2.96
C GLY A 110 -13.15 1.60 1.60
N GLU A 111 -11.92 2.08 1.39
CA GLU A 111 -11.51 2.70 0.13
C GLU A 111 -11.45 1.73 -1.05
N TYR A 112 -11.20 0.44 -0.76
CA TYR A 112 -11.10 -0.61 -1.75
C TYR A 112 -12.34 -1.52 -1.82
N HIS A 113 -13.42 -1.18 -1.11
CA HIS A 113 -14.68 -1.93 -1.05
C HIS A 113 -14.49 -3.42 -0.67
N VAL A 114 -13.54 -3.69 0.23
CA VAL A 114 -13.17 -5.07 0.60
C VAL A 114 -13.95 -5.57 1.82
N LYS A 115 -14.97 -4.83 2.28
CA LYS A 115 -15.67 -5.11 3.54
C LYS A 115 -16.47 -6.41 3.51
N ASP A 116 -17.03 -6.76 2.36
CA ASP A 116 -17.92 -7.91 2.21
C ASP A 116 -17.15 -9.21 1.91
N MET A 117 -15.83 -9.12 1.78
CA MET A 117 -14.98 -10.25 1.48
C MET A 117 -14.47 -10.93 2.75
N LYS A 118 -14.28 -12.25 2.70
CA LYS A 118 -13.59 -12.97 3.78
C LYS A 118 -12.11 -12.62 3.74
N ILE A 119 -11.69 -11.77 4.68
CA ILE A 119 -10.30 -11.33 4.82
C ILE A 119 -9.61 -12.06 5.98
N TYR A 120 -8.50 -12.71 5.67
CA TYR A 120 -7.57 -13.26 6.67
C TYR A 120 -6.44 -12.28 6.92
N ASN A 121 -6.32 -11.75 8.14
CA ASN A 121 -5.27 -10.79 8.47
C ASN A 121 -4.07 -11.48 9.12
N SER A 122 -2.88 -11.19 8.62
CA SER A 122 -1.62 -11.54 9.26
C SER A 122 -0.87 -10.27 9.65
N SER A 123 -0.49 -10.16 10.91
CA SER A 123 0.37 -9.08 11.41
C SER A 123 1.59 -9.67 12.11
N LYS A 124 2.75 -9.03 11.92
CA LYS A 124 3.98 -9.39 12.63
C LYS A 124 4.26 -8.34 13.71
N THR A 125 4.14 -8.73 14.96
CA THR A 125 4.60 -7.92 16.10
C THR A 125 6.05 -8.26 16.38
N LYS A 126 6.94 -7.25 16.49
CA LYS A 126 8.37 -7.45 16.83
C LYS A 126 8.60 -8.10 18.22
N ARG A 127 7.54 -8.26 19.01
CA ARG A 127 7.49 -9.03 20.25
C ARG A 127 6.50 -10.19 20.06
N LYS A 128 7.03 -11.41 19.94
CA LYS A 128 6.34 -12.72 19.85
C LYS A 128 5.80 -13.14 18.48
N ARG A 129 6.03 -14.43 18.21
CA ARG A 129 5.76 -15.22 17.00
C ARG A 129 4.28 -15.10 16.60
N THR A 130 4.03 -14.92 15.30
CA THR A 130 2.79 -15.15 14.53
C THR A 130 1.46 -15.15 15.29
N CYS A 131 0.63 -14.12 15.06
CA CYS A 131 -0.80 -14.19 15.31
C CYS A 131 -1.54 -13.92 13.98
N CYS A 132 -1.98 -15.00 13.34
CA CYS A 132 -3.01 -14.92 12.31
C CYS A 132 -4.34 -14.74 13.04
N THR A 133 -4.99 -13.60 12.90
CA THR A 133 -6.34 -13.39 13.41
C THR A 133 -7.27 -13.29 12.22
N SER A 134 -8.09 -14.33 12.04
CA SER A 134 -9.28 -14.28 11.19
C SER A 134 -10.29 -13.35 11.87
N ILE A 135 -10.46 -12.14 11.35
CA ILE A 135 -11.61 -11.30 11.69
C ILE A 135 -12.66 -11.60 10.64
N SER A 136 -13.52 -12.59 10.90
CA SER A 136 -14.77 -12.77 10.17
C SER A 136 -15.77 -11.75 10.72
N GLY A 137 -15.76 -10.54 10.17
CA GLY A 137 -16.80 -9.57 10.45
C GLY A 137 -17.95 -9.77 9.48
N ASN A 138 -19.01 -10.48 9.88
CA ASN A 138 -20.32 -10.30 9.27
C ASN A 138 -20.82 -8.93 9.72
N ILE A 139 -20.76 -7.94 8.83
CA ILE A 139 -21.48 -6.68 9.03
C ILE A 139 -22.88 -6.94 8.48
N LYS A 140 -23.88 -6.89 9.36
CA LYS A 140 -25.31 -6.92 8.99
C LYS A 140 -25.68 -5.67 8.21
#